data_AF-A0A482V3W2-F1
#
_entry.id   AF-A0A482V3W2-F1
#
_cell.length_a   1.000
_cell.length_b   1.000
_cell.length_c   1.000
_cell.angle_alpha   90.00
_cell.angle_beta   90.00
_cell.angle_gamma   90.00
#
_symmetry.space_group_name_H-M   'P 1'
#
loop_
_entity.id
_entity.type
_entity.pdbx_description
1 polymer ?
#
loop_
_entity_poly.entity_id
_entity_poly.type
_entity_poly.pdbx_seq_one_letter_code
_entity_poly.pdbx_strand_id
1 'polypeptide(L)'
;MLGPTGFVARNHMWTFHFSGNEEKDTFMHTVYHNTSLLWAYNILNPVIGTAKAELWRLAVLYHEGGLYMDDDATFNTPLDDVVQPQYKFMVGTEGYNWTDNCYTNDYPLSNYSLAMRFGQDNNELFFNNKYFFNWAMFIMPGHPILLRIMEHVVRLIKFEYLGQSVIKLTPYEHRGKLLMCASTYPITLAMREVLLEAHHNKSLVDSYGLYIGDEMFREFGANMKAWNNDHNPNRYVCDMCMCVCTYSLSLYIYI
;
A
#
# COMPACT_ATOMS: atom_id res chain seq x y z
N MET A 1 0.15 -0.60 -21.50
CA MET A 1 -0.98 -0.02 -20.75
C MET A 1 -1.97 0.63 -21.72
N LEU A 2 -1.47 1.44 -22.66
CA LEU A 2 -2.26 2.09 -23.71
C LEU A 2 -2.19 1.28 -25.03
N GLY A 3 -3.35 1.08 -25.67
CA GLY A 3 -3.52 0.29 -26.89
C GLY A 3 -4.98 -0.16 -27.05
N PRO A 4 -5.44 -0.56 -28.25
CA PRO A 4 -6.84 -0.91 -28.50
C PRO A 4 -7.32 -2.12 -27.69
N THR A 5 -6.39 -2.93 -27.18
CA THR A 5 -6.66 -4.05 -26.26
C THR A 5 -5.98 -3.86 -24.90
N GLY A 6 -5.50 -2.66 -24.58
CA GLY A 6 -4.75 -2.34 -23.36
C GLY A 6 -5.63 -2.29 -22.10
N PHE A 7 -5.00 -2.11 -20.94
CA PHE A 7 -5.69 -2.05 -19.65
C PHE A 7 -6.79 -0.99 -19.61
N VAL A 8 -6.50 0.22 -20.11
CA VAL A 8 -7.49 1.32 -20.18
C VAL A 8 -8.65 0.96 -21.11
N ALA A 9 -8.36 0.37 -22.27
CA ALA A 9 -9.39 0.00 -23.25
C ALA A 9 -10.35 -1.08 -22.72
N ARG A 10 -9.85 -2.03 -21.92
CA ARG A 10 -10.69 -3.06 -21.28
C ARG A 10 -11.60 -2.52 -20.18
N ASN A 11 -11.22 -1.40 -19.57
CA ASN A 11 -11.85 -0.85 -18.37
C ASN A 11 -12.49 0.51 -18.66
N HIS A 12 -13.22 0.63 -19.77
CA HIS A 12 -13.77 1.89 -20.26
C HIS A 12 -14.83 2.54 -19.35
N MET A 13 -15.44 1.75 -18.46
CA MET A 13 -16.38 2.24 -17.44
C MET A 13 -15.69 2.87 -16.23
N TRP A 14 -14.38 2.69 -16.11
CA TRP A 14 -13.59 3.20 -14.99
C TRP A 14 -12.98 4.56 -15.35
N THR A 15 -12.92 5.46 -14.36
CA THR A 15 -12.27 6.77 -14.54
C THR A 15 -10.80 6.69 -14.14
N PHE A 16 -9.90 7.10 -15.04
CA PHE A 16 -8.45 7.03 -14.83
C PHE A 16 -7.88 8.40 -14.45
N HIS A 17 -7.19 8.47 -13.32
CA HIS A 17 -6.42 9.64 -12.91
C HIS A 17 -4.94 9.28 -12.82
N PHE A 18 -4.11 10.01 -13.56
CA PHE A 18 -2.66 9.92 -13.48
C PHE A 18 -2.16 11.11 -12.67
N SER A 19 -1.39 10.85 -11.63
CA SER A 19 -0.89 11.93 -10.76
C SER A 19 0.64 11.91 -10.69
N GLY A 20 1.23 13.02 -11.10
CA GLY A 20 2.62 13.34 -10.88
C GLY A 20 2.82 13.99 -9.51
N ASN A 21 3.99 14.59 -9.31
CA ASN A 21 4.37 15.10 -7.99
C ASN A 21 3.55 16.33 -7.60
N GLU A 22 3.24 17.20 -8.56
CA GLU A 22 2.46 18.42 -8.30
C GLU A 22 1.01 18.09 -7.94
N GLU A 23 0.40 17.13 -8.62
CA GLU A 23 -0.96 16.68 -8.32
C GLU A 23 -1.04 16.04 -6.93
N LYS A 24 -0.03 15.22 -6.57
CA LYS A 24 0.08 14.61 -5.24
C LYS A 24 0.22 15.66 -4.15
N ASP A 25 1.13 16.62 -4.34
CA ASP A 25 1.35 17.70 -3.38
C ASP A 25 0.07 18.54 -3.22
N THR A 26 -0.56 18.92 -4.32
CA THR A 26 -1.80 19.71 -4.32
C THR A 26 -2.93 18.97 -3.59
N PHE A 27 -3.11 17.68 -3.87
CA PHE A 27 -4.10 16.85 -3.19
C PHE A 27 -3.84 16.82 -1.68
N MET A 28 -2.62 16.51 -1.26
CA MET A 28 -2.27 16.40 0.16
C MET A 28 -2.48 17.72 0.89
N HIS A 29 -2.07 18.84 0.30
CA HIS A 29 -2.23 20.17 0.89
C HIS A 29 -3.68 20.63 0.95
N THR A 30 -4.53 20.18 0.03
CA THR A 30 -5.95 20.56 -0.03
C THR A 30 -6.79 19.68 0.91
N VAL A 31 -6.69 18.36 0.76
CA VAL A 31 -7.55 17.40 1.46
C VAL A 31 -7.12 17.19 2.91
N TYR A 32 -5.81 17.11 3.15
CA TYR A 32 -5.24 16.76 4.45
C TYR A 32 -4.60 17.95 5.18
N HIS A 33 -5.05 19.17 4.86
CA HIS A 33 -4.59 20.39 5.51
C HIS A 33 -4.69 20.28 7.04
N ASN A 34 -3.67 20.79 7.75
CA ASN A 34 -3.59 20.78 9.21
C ASN A 34 -3.64 19.40 9.89
N THR A 35 -3.29 18.32 9.17
CA THR A 35 -3.22 16.97 9.74
C THR A 35 -1.77 16.53 10.01
N SER A 36 -1.61 15.56 10.91
CA SER A 36 -0.33 14.85 11.11
C SER A 36 0.09 14.06 9.87
N LEU A 37 -0.85 13.65 9.02
CA LEU A 37 -0.56 12.97 7.76
C LEU A 37 0.15 13.90 6.77
N LEU A 38 -0.36 15.12 6.57
CA LEU A 38 0.30 16.12 5.74
C LEU A 38 1.67 16.51 6.30
N TRP A 39 1.79 16.62 7.62
CA TRP A 39 3.09 16.82 8.26
C TRP A 39 4.07 15.69 7.90
N ALA A 40 3.66 14.43 8.08
CA ALA A 40 4.50 13.27 7.78
C ALA A 40 4.90 13.25 6.30
N TYR A 41 3.97 13.56 5.41
CA TYR A 41 4.21 13.67 3.97
C TYR A 41 5.26 14.74 3.61
N ASN A 42 5.19 15.91 4.24
CA ASN A 42 6.07 17.04 3.93
C ASN A 42 7.51 16.90 4.45
N ILE A 43 7.72 16.08 5.48
CA ILE A 43 9.08 15.85 6.03
C ILE A 43 9.83 14.73 5.30
N LEU A 44 9.16 13.96 4.44
CA LEU A 44 9.82 12.95 3.63
C LEU A 44 10.82 13.60 2.67
N ASN A 45 11.98 12.97 2.50
CA ASN A 45 13.03 13.48 1.64
C ASN A 45 12.53 13.58 0.19
N PRO A 46 12.45 14.79 -0.40
CA PRO A 46 11.89 14.99 -1.75
C PRO A 46 12.75 14.38 -2.85
N VAL A 47 14.02 14.04 -2.56
CA VAL A 47 14.91 13.35 -3.52
C VAL A 47 14.51 11.89 -3.71
N ILE A 48 13.82 11.29 -2.74
CA ILE A 48 13.31 9.92 -2.84
C ILE A 48 11.92 10.00 -3.47
N GLY A 49 11.86 10.00 -4.80
CA GLY A 49 10.62 10.24 -5.56
C GLY A 49 9.46 9.29 -5.21
N THR A 50 9.76 8.07 -4.71
CA THR A 50 8.75 7.10 -4.29
C THR A 50 8.26 7.30 -2.86
N ALA A 51 9.02 7.95 -1.98
CA ALA A 51 8.68 8.05 -0.55
C ALA A 51 7.35 8.78 -0.33
N LYS A 52 7.14 9.91 -1.01
CA LYS A 52 5.86 10.63 -0.96
C LYS A 52 4.71 9.79 -1.54
N ALA A 53 4.96 9.01 -2.59
CA ALA A 53 3.94 8.15 -3.20
C ALA A 53 3.46 7.02 -2.26
N GLU A 54 4.31 6.54 -1.36
CA GLU A 54 3.93 5.54 -0.33
C GLU A 54 2.87 6.06 0.64
N LEU A 55 2.99 7.30 1.12
CA LEU A 55 1.96 7.90 1.97
C LEU A 55 0.74 8.32 1.16
N TRP A 56 0.98 8.91 -0.01
CA TRP A 56 -0.08 9.47 -0.80
C TRP A 56 -1.10 8.41 -1.25
N ARG A 57 -0.65 7.22 -1.67
CA ARG A 57 -1.57 6.13 -2.08
C ARG A 57 -2.54 5.72 -1.00
N LEU A 58 -2.09 5.69 0.26
CA LEU A 58 -2.95 5.39 1.40
C LEU A 58 -3.94 6.53 1.63
N ALA A 59 -3.48 7.78 1.53
CA ALA A 59 -4.30 8.96 1.75
C ALA A 59 -5.46 9.04 0.74
N VAL A 60 -5.17 8.98 -0.55
CA VAL A 60 -6.22 9.10 -1.56
C VAL A 60 -7.11 7.85 -1.65
N LEU A 61 -6.62 6.64 -1.37
CA LEU A 61 -7.51 5.47 -1.19
C LEU A 61 -8.42 5.63 0.03
N TYR A 62 -7.97 6.32 1.08
CA TYR A 62 -8.82 6.57 2.23
C TYR A 62 -9.88 7.63 1.92
N HIS A 63 -9.52 8.66 1.16
CA HIS A 63 -10.43 9.75 0.83
C HIS A 63 -11.42 9.37 -0.29
N GLU A 64 -10.88 8.92 -1.42
CA GLU A 64 -11.63 8.60 -2.63
C GLU A 64 -11.97 7.10 -2.66
N GLY A 65 -11.03 6.23 -2.28
CA GLY A 65 -11.18 4.79 -2.49
C GLY A 65 -10.97 4.39 -3.95
N GLY A 66 -11.53 3.24 -4.34
CA GLY A 66 -11.32 2.66 -5.65
C GLY A 66 -10.00 1.87 -5.71
N LEU A 67 -9.29 1.92 -6.84
CA LEU A 67 -8.03 1.21 -7.07
C LEU A 67 -6.85 2.19 -7.12
N TYR A 68 -5.82 1.92 -6.31
CA TYR A 68 -4.46 2.41 -6.55
C TYR A 68 -3.70 1.37 -7.35
N MET A 69 -2.95 1.79 -8.36
CA MET A 69 -2.02 0.90 -9.07
C MET A 69 -0.74 1.64 -9.50
N ASP A 70 0.41 0.99 -9.35
CA ASP A 70 1.67 1.46 -9.94
C ASP A 70 1.57 1.50 -11.48
N ASP A 71 2.22 2.47 -12.11
CA ASP A 71 2.12 2.76 -13.54
C ASP A 71 2.76 1.70 -14.46
N ASP A 72 3.53 0.78 -13.88
CA ASP A 72 4.16 -0.36 -14.55
C ASP A 72 3.38 -1.67 -14.35
N ALA A 73 2.24 -1.63 -13.66
CA ALA A 73 1.38 -2.78 -13.43
C ALA A 73 0.19 -2.84 -14.40
N THR A 74 -0.43 -4.03 -14.50
CA THR A 74 -1.64 -4.26 -15.31
C THR A 74 -2.40 -5.46 -14.77
N PHE A 75 -3.71 -5.50 -15.02
CA PHE A 75 -4.53 -6.72 -14.91
C PHE A 75 -5.00 -7.16 -16.28
N ASN A 76 -4.93 -8.45 -16.59
CA ASN A 76 -5.45 -8.98 -17.85
C ASN A 76 -6.96 -9.24 -17.81
N THR A 77 -7.51 -9.41 -16.61
CA THR A 77 -8.96 -9.49 -16.35
C THR A 77 -9.56 -8.07 -16.27
N PRO A 78 -10.75 -7.82 -16.85
CA PRO A 78 -11.50 -6.57 -16.63
C PRO A 78 -11.76 -6.33 -15.14
N LEU A 79 -11.64 -5.09 -14.67
CA LEU A 79 -11.78 -4.74 -13.26
C LEU A 79 -13.20 -4.99 -12.73
N ASP A 80 -14.21 -4.89 -13.59
CA ASP A 80 -15.61 -5.23 -13.26
C ASP A 80 -15.80 -6.72 -12.93
N ASP A 81 -14.91 -7.58 -13.42
CA ASP A 81 -14.90 -9.01 -13.08
C ASP A 81 -14.06 -9.29 -11.83
N VAL A 82 -13.12 -8.39 -11.50
CA VAL A 82 -12.23 -8.50 -10.34
C VAL A 82 -12.93 -8.02 -9.06
N VAL A 83 -13.58 -6.85 -9.12
CA VAL A 83 -14.20 -6.21 -7.95
C VAL A 83 -15.61 -6.75 -7.75
N GLN A 84 -15.92 -7.15 -6.51
CA GLN A 84 -17.25 -7.65 -6.15
C GLN A 84 -17.87 -6.75 -5.06
N PRO A 85 -19.20 -6.60 -5.00
CA PRO A 85 -19.87 -5.67 -4.08
C PRO A 85 -19.58 -5.89 -2.59
N GLN A 86 -19.24 -7.11 -2.20
CA GLN A 86 -18.90 -7.46 -0.83
C GLN A 86 -17.45 -7.12 -0.45
N TYR A 87 -16.57 -6.88 -1.43
CA TYR A 87 -15.16 -6.56 -1.18
C TYR A 87 -15.03 -5.06 -0.89
N LYS A 88 -14.71 -4.72 0.35
CA LYS A 88 -14.47 -3.34 0.80
C LYS A 88 -12.99 -3.03 1.00
N PHE A 89 -12.17 -4.07 1.13
CA PHE A 89 -10.73 -3.96 1.18
C PHE A 89 -10.13 -5.19 0.50
N MET A 90 -9.52 -4.98 -0.67
CA MET A 90 -8.91 -5.99 -1.51
C MET A 90 -7.41 -5.73 -1.62
N VAL A 91 -6.62 -6.73 -1.27
CA VAL A 91 -5.16 -6.67 -1.39
C VAL A 91 -4.64 -8.07 -1.72
N GLY A 92 -3.56 -8.16 -2.48
CA GLY A 92 -2.92 -9.44 -2.76
C GLY A 92 -1.68 -9.65 -1.89
N THR A 93 -1.14 -10.87 -1.97
CA THR A 93 0.02 -11.27 -1.16
C THR A 93 1.32 -11.20 -1.95
N GLU A 94 2.42 -11.13 -1.22
CA GLU A 94 3.77 -11.24 -1.74
C GLU A 94 4.24 -12.70 -1.72
N GLY A 95 5.21 -13.03 -2.57
CA GLY A 95 5.77 -14.39 -2.63
C GLY A 95 6.60 -14.78 -1.38
N TYR A 96 7.03 -13.80 -0.60
CA TYR A 96 7.88 -14.01 0.58
C TYR A 96 7.10 -14.03 1.89
N ASN A 97 7.57 -14.87 2.81
CA ASN A 97 6.98 -14.99 4.13
C ASN A 97 7.36 -13.79 4.99
N TRP A 98 6.41 -13.31 5.80
CA TRP A 98 6.74 -12.29 6.78
C TRP A 98 7.41 -12.90 8.01
N THR A 99 8.32 -12.12 8.60
CA THR A 99 9.02 -12.46 9.84
C THR A 99 9.00 -11.22 10.74
N ASP A 100 8.86 -11.40 12.05
CA ASP A 100 8.85 -10.28 12.99
C ASP A 100 10.27 -9.76 13.24
N ASN A 101 10.77 -8.99 12.29
CA ASN A 101 12.11 -8.41 12.35
C ASN A 101 12.13 -6.89 12.14
N CYS A 102 10.96 -6.26 11.98
CA CYS A 102 10.86 -4.83 11.73
C CYS A 102 10.95 -4.00 12.99
N TYR A 103 10.25 -4.37 14.07
CA TYR A 103 10.02 -3.43 15.15
C TYR A 103 10.59 -3.87 16.49
N THR A 104 10.99 -2.91 17.31
CA THR A 104 11.32 -3.12 18.72
C THR A 104 10.13 -3.70 19.47
N ASN A 105 10.40 -4.45 20.54
CA ASN A 105 9.38 -5.25 21.24
C ASN A 105 8.29 -4.37 21.89
N ASP A 106 8.57 -3.10 22.12
CA ASP A 106 7.67 -2.10 22.69
C ASP A 106 6.76 -1.44 21.63
N TYR A 107 7.05 -1.60 20.33
CA TYR A 107 6.17 -1.10 19.29
C TYR A 107 4.93 -1.99 19.14
N PRO A 108 3.70 -1.43 19.01
CA PRO A 108 2.47 -2.21 18.95
C PRO A 108 2.46 -3.29 17.86
N LEU A 109 3.03 -3.01 16.69
CA LEU A 109 3.03 -3.96 15.58
C LEU A 109 4.09 -5.07 15.69
N SER A 110 4.92 -5.08 16.74
CA SER A 110 5.85 -6.19 16.97
C SER A 110 5.10 -7.45 17.40
N ASN A 111 5.60 -8.63 17.02
CA ASN A 111 4.98 -9.89 17.42
C ASN A 111 5.03 -10.08 18.95
N TYR A 112 6.05 -9.56 19.62
CA TYR A 112 6.10 -9.54 21.08
C TYR A 112 4.95 -8.73 21.68
N SER A 113 4.73 -7.50 21.21
CA SER A 113 3.64 -6.65 21.70
C SER A 113 2.26 -7.25 21.39
N LEU A 114 2.07 -7.82 20.20
CA LEU A 114 0.84 -8.53 19.85
C LEU A 114 0.62 -9.78 20.73
N ALA A 115 1.65 -10.58 20.97
CA ALA A 115 1.55 -11.74 21.86
C ALA A 115 1.20 -11.34 23.30
N MET A 116 1.74 -10.22 23.80
CA MET A 116 1.41 -9.70 25.12
C MET A 116 -0.05 -9.21 25.21
N ARG A 117 -0.61 -8.68 24.11
CA ARG A 117 -1.99 -8.16 24.06
C ARG A 117 -3.04 -9.24 23.81
N PHE A 118 -2.73 -10.20 22.95
CA PHE A 118 -3.72 -11.15 22.42
C PHE A 118 -3.42 -12.62 22.77
N GLY A 119 -2.26 -12.92 23.38
CA GLY A 119 -1.95 -14.25 23.87
C GLY A 119 -1.97 -15.32 22.77
N GLN A 120 -2.80 -16.35 22.96
CA GLN A 120 -2.91 -17.49 22.03
C GLN A 120 -3.51 -17.11 20.68
N ASP A 121 -4.36 -16.08 20.61
CA ASP A 121 -4.99 -15.62 19.36
C ASP A 121 -3.94 -15.12 18.36
N ASN A 122 -2.78 -14.66 18.86
CA ASN A 122 -1.65 -14.25 18.02
C ASN A 122 -0.96 -15.44 17.30
N ASN A 123 -1.23 -16.70 17.68
CA ASN A 123 -0.67 -17.87 17.02
C ASN A 123 -1.37 -18.22 15.70
N GLU A 124 -2.48 -17.55 15.38
CA GLU A 124 -3.13 -17.73 14.08
C GLU A 124 -2.22 -17.26 12.94
N LEU A 125 -2.04 -18.14 11.96
CA LEU A 125 -1.35 -17.83 10.71
C LEU A 125 -2.25 -16.99 9.82
N PHE A 126 -2.43 -15.71 10.18
CA PHE A 126 -3.10 -14.76 9.31
C PHE A 126 -2.41 -14.72 7.95
N PHE A 127 -3.22 -14.71 6.89
CA PHE A 127 -2.80 -14.49 5.51
C PHE A 127 -1.73 -15.49 5.02
N ASN A 128 -1.77 -16.74 5.50
CA ASN A 128 -0.77 -17.77 5.20
C ASN A 128 0.68 -17.31 5.47
N ASN A 129 0.86 -16.40 6.43
CA ASN A 129 2.14 -15.80 6.77
C ASN A 129 2.84 -15.07 5.61
N LYS A 130 2.08 -14.48 4.69
CA LYS A 130 2.61 -13.64 3.60
C LYS A 130 2.46 -12.16 3.92
N TYR A 131 3.42 -11.36 3.44
CA TYR A 131 3.21 -9.91 3.39
C TYR A 131 2.20 -9.56 2.30
N PHE A 132 1.59 -8.38 2.42
CA PHE A 132 0.81 -7.76 1.36
C PHE A 132 1.71 -6.84 0.56
N PHE A 133 1.49 -6.77 -0.74
CA PHE A 133 2.12 -5.73 -1.56
C PHE A 133 1.32 -4.44 -1.51
N ASN A 134 1.95 -3.35 -1.93
CA ASN A 134 1.38 -2.01 -1.97
C ASN A 134 1.26 -1.44 -3.39
N TRP A 135 1.69 -2.16 -4.43
CA TRP A 135 1.63 -1.70 -5.82
C TRP A 135 0.23 -1.77 -6.44
N ALA A 136 -0.71 -2.54 -5.86
CA ALA A 136 -2.14 -2.45 -6.17
C ALA A 136 -3.04 -2.75 -4.96
N MET A 137 -4.03 -1.89 -4.71
CA MET A 137 -4.96 -2.06 -3.60
C MET A 137 -6.33 -1.50 -3.98
N PHE A 138 -7.40 -2.26 -3.72
CA PHE A 138 -8.77 -1.78 -3.90
C PHE A 138 -9.40 -1.54 -2.55
N ILE A 139 -9.79 -0.31 -2.24
CA ILE A 139 -10.27 0.03 -0.90
C ILE A 139 -11.49 0.95 -1.01
N MET A 140 -12.50 0.67 -0.20
CA MET A 140 -13.66 1.55 -0.03
C MET A 140 -13.23 2.83 0.73
N PRO A 141 -13.72 4.01 0.35
CA PRO A 141 -13.39 5.24 1.06
C PRO A 141 -13.75 5.14 2.55
N GLY A 142 -12.90 5.70 3.41
CA GLY A 142 -13.09 5.73 4.86
C GLY A 142 -12.83 4.40 5.57
N HIS A 143 -12.23 3.39 4.91
CA HIS A 143 -12.08 2.07 5.51
C HIS A 143 -11.27 2.08 6.83
N PRO A 144 -11.77 1.48 7.93
CA PRO A 144 -11.14 1.55 9.25
C PRO A 144 -9.75 0.91 9.30
N ILE A 145 -9.53 -0.19 8.57
CA ILE A 145 -8.21 -0.81 8.45
C ILE A 145 -7.21 0.14 7.80
N LEU A 146 -7.62 0.87 6.75
CA LEU A 146 -6.73 1.82 6.07
C LEU A 146 -6.38 3.00 6.98
N LEU A 147 -7.34 3.49 7.77
CA LEU A 147 -7.06 4.49 8.80
C LEU A 147 -5.99 4.01 9.79
N ARG A 148 -6.14 2.79 10.32
CA ARG A 148 -5.16 2.22 11.26
C ARG A 148 -3.77 2.07 10.62
N ILE A 149 -3.70 1.64 9.36
CA ILE A 149 -2.44 1.58 8.61
C ILE A 149 -1.80 2.97 8.54
N MET A 150 -2.55 3.99 8.13
CA MET A 150 -2.07 5.36 8.01
C MET A 150 -1.57 5.92 9.35
N GLU A 151 -2.29 5.67 10.44
CA GLU A 151 -1.89 6.07 11.80
C GLU A 151 -0.53 5.47 12.20
N HIS A 152 -0.33 4.18 11.90
CA HIS A 152 0.97 3.53 12.15
C HIS A 152 2.08 4.11 11.29
N VAL A 153 1.86 4.34 9.99
CA VAL A 153 2.88 4.90 9.11
C VAL A 153 3.28 6.31 9.58
N VAL A 154 2.31 7.17 9.90
CA VAL A 154 2.58 8.51 10.46
C VAL A 154 3.36 8.41 11.78
N ARG A 155 2.99 7.46 12.64
CA ARG A 155 3.68 7.25 13.92
C ARG A 155 5.12 6.78 13.74
N LEU A 156 5.38 5.86 12.79
CA LEU A 156 6.72 5.39 12.45
C LEU A 156 7.59 6.54 11.95
N ILE A 157 7.09 7.33 11.00
CA ILE A 157 7.77 8.52 10.50
C ILE A 157 8.08 9.51 11.64
N LYS A 158 7.15 9.69 12.58
CA LYS A 158 7.36 10.51 13.77
C LYS A 158 8.47 10.00 14.69
N PHE A 159 8.53 8.69 14.92
CA PHE A 159 9.61 8.10 15.72
C PHE A 159 10.97 8.29 15.05
N GLU A 160 11.06 8.09 13.73
CA GLU A 160 12.29 8.37 12.98
C GLU A 160 12.69 9.86 13.06
N TYR A 161 11.73 10.77 12.87
CA TYR A 161 11.97 12.21 12.95
C TYR A 161 12.52 12.65 14.32
N LEU A 162 12.04 12.05 15.41
CA LEU A 162 12.47 12.35 16.77
C LEU A 162 13.79 11.66 17.18
N GLY A 163 14.39 10.85 16.30
CA GLY A 163 15.57 10.06 16.64
C GLY A 163 15.27 8.92 17.63
N GLN A 164 14.01 8.48 17.70
CA GLN A 164 13.51 7.44 18.59
C GLN A 164 13.05 6.23 17.75
N SER A 165 13.87 5.82 16.78
CA SER A 165 13.53 4.75 15.85
C SER A 165 13.06 3.50 16.59
N VAL A 166 11.88 3.04 16.22
CA VAL A 166 11.31 1.75 16.66
C VAL A 166 11.51 0.67 15.61
N ILE A 167 12.16 1.01 14.49
CA ILE A 167 12.50 0.07 13.43
C ILE A 167 13.88 -0.53 13.77
N LYS A 168 13.93 -1.85 13.95
CA LYS A 168 15.16 -2.62 14.16
C LYS A 168 16.01 -2.55 12.87
N LEU A 169 17.05 -1.73 12.88
CA LEU A 169 18.07 -1.69 11.84
C LEU A 169 19.43 -2.05 12.43
N THR A 170 20.07 -3.08 11.89
CA THR A 170 21.49 -3.37 12.15
C THR A 170 22.38 -2.68 11.12
N PRO A 171 23.68 -2.44 11.41
CA PRO A 171 24.60 -1.80 10.46
C PRO A 171 24.76 -2.53 9.12
N TYR A 172 24.41 -3.83 9.06
CA TYR A 172 24.53 -4.66 7.87
C TYR A 172 23.24 -4.77 7.06
N GLU A 173 22.12 -4.25 7.57
CA GLU A 173 20.84 -4.33 6.89
C GLU A 173 20.72 -3.27 5.80
N HIS A 174 20.15 -3.69 4.67
CA HIS A 174 19.94 -2.81 3.53
C HIS A 174 18.95 -1.69 3.89
N ARG A 175 19.20 -0.46 3.42
CA ARG A 175 18.32 0.70 3.65
C ARG A 175 16.90 0.49 3.16
N GLY A 176 16.69 -0.39 2.17
CA GLY A 176 15.36 -0.81 1.73
C GLY A 176 14.51 -1.42 2.85
N LYS A 177 15.12 -2.04 3.88
CA LYS A 177 14.38 -2.53 5.05
C LYS A 177 13.66 -1.38 5.77
N LEU A 178 14.32 -0.23 5.94
CA LEU A 178 13.71 0.94 6.56
C LEU A 178 12.46 1.38 5.79
N LEU A 179 12.55 1.43 4.45
CA LEU A 179 11.42 1.78 3.60
C LEU A 179 10.28 0.77 3.78
N MET A 180 10.55 -0.53 3.62
CA MET A 180 9.53 -1.57 3.73
C MET A 180 8.88 -1.62 5.12
N CYS A 181 9.68 -1.54 6.19
CA CYS A 181 9.17 -1.52 7.57
C CYS A 181 8.46 -0.21 7.92
N ALA A 182 8.68 0.88 7.20
CA ALA A 182 8.01 2.16 7.44
C ALA A 182 6.71 2.32 6.62
N SER A 183 6.58 1.69 5.45
CA SER A 183 5.45 1.92 4.55
C SER A 183 4.69 0.66 4.11
N THR A 184 5.36 -0.37 3.61
CA THR A 184 4.71 -1.56 3.04
C THR A 184 4.24 -2.56 4.11
N TYR A 185 5.14 -2.99 5.00
CA TYR A 185 4.85 -3.97 6.03
C TYR A 185 3.82 -3.52 7.09
N PRO A 186 3.69 -2.21 7.43
CA PRO A 186 2.55 -1.73 8.20
C PRO A 186 1.19 -2.17 7.66
N ILE A 187 1.01 -2.36 6.34
CA ILE A 187 -0.27 -2.79 5.76
C ILE A 187 -0.69 -4.14 6.34
N THR A 188 0.19 -5.14 6.25
CA THR A 188 -0.07 -6.49 6.78
C THR A 188 -0.19 -6.49 8.30
N LEU A 189 0.73 -5.80 8.99
CA LEU A 189 0.82 -5.88 10.44
C LEU A 189 -0.29 -5.11 11.15
N ALA A 190 -0.69 -3.96 10.62
CA ALA A 190 -1.85 -3.24 11.14
C ALA A 190 -3.16 -3.96 10.82
N MET A 191 -3.29 -4.58 9.63
CA MET A 191 -4.47 -5.41 9.34
C MET A 191 -4.55 -6.60 10.32
N ARG A 192 -3.42 -7.28 10.59
CA ARG A 192 -3.34 -8.35 11.59
C ARG A 192 -3.78 -7.85 12.96
N GLU A 193 -3.30 -6.69 13.39
CA GLU A 193 -3.71 -6.08 14.67
C GLU A 193 -5.23 -5.85 14.72
N VAL A 194 -5.81 -5.22 13.69
CA VAL A 194 -7.26 -4.96 13.64
C VAL A 194 -8.09 -6.26 13.65
N LEU A 195 -7.61 -7.30 12.97
CA LEU A 195 -8.28 -8.60 12.98
C LEU A 195 -8.17 -9.31 14.32
N LEU A 196 -7.03 -9.20 15.01
CA LEU A 196 -6.88 -9.70 16.39
C LEU A 196 -7.81 -8.96 17.35
N GLU A 197 -7.92 -7.63 17.23
CA GLU A 197 -8.87 -6.82 18.02
C GLU A 197 -10.33 -7.26 17.78
N ALA A 198 -10.66 -7.66 16.55
CA ALA A 198 -12.00 -8.07 16.14
C ALA A 198 -12.24 -9.60 16.18
N HIS A 199 -11.26 -10.41 16.60
CA HIS A 199 -11.24 -11.86 16.39
C HIS A 199 -12.50 -12.56 16.93
N HIS A 200 -12.97 -12.13 18.10
CA HIS A 200 -14.17 -12.69 18.76
C HIS A 200 -15.49 -12.10 18.25
N ASN A 201 -15.45 -11.14 17.31
CA ASN A 201 -16.62 -10.49 16.73
C ASN A 201 -16.68 -10.73 15.21
N LYS A 202 -17.16 -11.92 14.84
CA LYS A 202 -17.31 -12.32 13.43
C LYS A 202 -18.10 -11.30 12.61
N SER A 203 -19.17 -10.73 13.16
CA SER A 203 -19.96 -9.71 12.44
C SER A 203 -19.14 -8.47 12.11
N LEU A 204 -18.21 -8.07 12.98
CA LEU A 204 -17.30 -6.95 12.72
C LEU A 204 -16.25 -7.32 11.67
N VAL A 205 -15.66 -8.51 11.76
CA VAL A 205 -14.72 -9.02 10.74
C VAL A 205 -15.37 -9.08 9.36
N ASP A 206 -16.57 -9.66 9.27
CA ASP A 206 -17.35 -9.73 8.02
C ASP A 206 -17.69 -8.33 7.50
N SER A 207 -17.92 -7.36 8.40
CA SER A 207 -18.24 -5.98 8.00
C SER A 207 -17.09 -5.25 7.31
N TYR A 208 -15.83 -5.69 7.52
CA TYR A 208 -14.66 -5.16 6.83
C TYR A 208 -14.56 -5.61 5.38
N GLY A 209 -15.35 -6.61 4.95
CA GLY A 209 -15.38 -7.03 3.54
C GLY A 209 -13.99 -7.33 2.96
N LEU A 210 -13.15 -8.02 3.74
CA LEU A 210 -11.78 -8.32 3.34
C LEU A 210 -11.77 -9.37 2.23
N TYR A 211 -11.02 -9.09 1.18
CA TYR A 211 -10.60 -10.08 0.19
C TYR A 211 -9.08 -10.07 0.08
N ILE A 212 -8.49 -11.23 0.34
CA ILE A 212 -7.05 -11.44 0.22
C ILE A 212 -6.83 -12.29 -1.02
N GLY A 213 -6.25 -11.66 -2.05
CA GLY A 213 -5.89 -12.35 -3.29
C GLY A 213 -4.63 -13.20 -3.14
N ASP A 214 -4.37 -14.01 -4.17
CA ASP A 214 -3.16 -14.82 -4.24
C ASP A 214 -1.92 -13.93 -4.47
N GLU A 215 -0.77 -14.57 -4.71
CA GLU A 215 0.49 -13.88 -4.93
C GLU A 215 0.35 -12.91 -6.10
N MET A 216 0.51 -11.61 -5.83
CA MET A 216 0.50 -10.53 -6.82
C MET A 216 -0.77 -10.46 -7.68
N PHE A 217 -1.93 -10.93 -7.19
CA PHE A 217 -3.16 -11.02 -7.98
C PHE A 217 -3.00 -11.81 -9.31
N ARG A 218 -2.14 -12.84 -9.32
CA ARG A 218 -1.91 -13.70 -10.51
C ARG A 218 -3.18 -14.39 -11.00
N GLU A 219 -4.13 -14.68 -10.12
CA GLU A 219 -5.45 -15.23 -10.43
C GLU A 219 -6.26 -14.32 -11.37
N PHE A 220 -5.99 -13.01 -11.36
CA PHE A 220 -6.60 -12.03 -12.26
C PHE A 220 -5.69 -11.69 -13.46
N GLY A 221 -4.61 -12.45 -13.63
CA GLY A 221 -3.59 -12.20 -14.64
C GLY A 221 -2.90 -10.85 -14.43
N ALA A 222 -2.74 -10.42 -13.17
CA ALA A 222 -1.97 -9.24 -12.87
C ALA A 222 -0.47 -9.45 -13.12
N ASN A 223 0.19 -8.39 -13.57
CA ASN A 223 1.61 -8.43 -13.91
C ASN A 223 2.25 -7.06 -13.63
N MET A 224 3.33 -7.07 -12.85
CA MET A 224 4.17 -5.91 -12.57
C MET A 224 5.42 -5.96 -13.46
N LYS A 225 5.59 -4.96 -14.32
CA LYS A 225 6.63 -5.00 -15.36
C LYS A 225 8.03 -4.63 -14.85
N ALA A 226 8.16 -3.93 -13.71
CA ALA A 226 9.46 -3.52 -13.16
C ALA A 226 10.39 -4.66 -12.77
N TRP A 227 9.95 -5.92 -12.72
CA TRP A 227 10.86 -7.04 -12.45
C TRP A 227 11.84 -7.29 -13.61
N ASN A 228 11.53 -6.82 -14.83
CA ASN A 228 12.51 -6.78 -15.92
C ASN A 228 13.44 -5.57 -15.77
N ASN A 229 14.30 -5.66 -14.76
CA ASN A 229 15.33 -4.69 -14.45
C ASN A 229 16.56 -4.95 -15.34
N ASP A 230 16.43 -4.70 -16.64
CA ASP A 230 17.59 -4.66 -17.55
C ASP A 230 18.53 -3.47 -17.28
N HIS A 231 18.30 -2.75 -16.16
CA HIS A 231 19.03 -1.57 -15.73
C HIS A 231 18.99 -0.44 -16.76
N ASN A 232 18.04 -0.46 -17.70
CA ASN A 232 17.85 0.63 -18.64
C ASN A 232 16.75 1.58 -18.14
N PRO A 233 17.11 2.68 -17.43
CA PRO A 233 16.14 3.66 -16.93
C PRO A 233 15.35 4.34 -18.07
N ASN A 234 15.80 4.24 -19.32
CA ASN A 234 15.16 4.85 -20.48
C ASN A 234 14.15 3.93 -21.17
N ARG A 235 14.10 2.63 -20.86
CA ARG A 235 13.25 1.67 -21.59
C ARG A 235 11.76 2.02 -21.47
N TYR A 236 11.32 2.41 -20.28
CA TYR A 236 9.92 2.75 -20.03
C TYR A 236 9.60 4.22 -20.31
N VAL A 237 10.61 5.10 -20.29
CA VAL A 237 10.47 6.53 -20.62
C VAL A 237 10.25 6.73 -22.12
N CYS A 238 10.93 5.96 -22.98
CA CYS A 238 10.83 6.11 -24.43
C CYS A 238 9.53 5.55 -25.04
N ASP A 239 8.96 4.47 -24.48
CA ASP A 239 7.66 3.94 -24.93
C ASP A 239 6.47 4.79 -24.42
N MET A 240 6.72 5.71 -23.47
CA MET A 240 5.76 6.70 -22.98
C MET A 240 5.98 8.11 -23.57
N CYS A 241 6.89 8.27 -24.54
CA CYS A 241 7.16 9.53 -25.25
C CYS A 241 5.97 9.98 -26.15
N MET A 242 4.87 10.37 -25.51
CA MET A 242 4.00 11.45 -25.96
C MET A 242 3.64 12.43 -24.82
N CYS A 243 4.22 12.32 -23.62
CA CYS A 243 4.15 13.38 -22.60
C CYS A 243 5.44 13.43 -21.76
N VAL A 244 5.75 14.64 -21.31
CA VAL A 244 7.06 15.08 -20.82
C VAL A 244 7.46 14.45 -19.49
N CYS A 245 8.78 14.26 -19.35
CA CYS A 245 9.53 13.58 -18.30
C CYS A 245 9.32 14.04 -16.84
N THR A 246 9.71 13.13 -15.92
CA THR A 246 10.02 13.26 -14.48
C THR A 246 8.91 13.06 -13.45
N TYR A 247 8.19 11.93 -13.46
CA TYR A 247 7.20 11.67 -12.43
C TYR A 247 7.10 10.19 -12.03
N SER A 248 7.06 9.93 -10.72
CA SER A 248 6.42 8.73 -10.15
C SER A 248 4.93 8.92 -10.40
N LEU A 249 4.45 8.32 -11.50
CA LEU A 249 3.05 8.29 -11.87
C LEU A 249 2.38 7.19 -11.06
N SER A 250 1.31 7.57 -10.39
CA SER A 250 0.48 6.66 -9.61
C SER A 250 -0.93 6.79 -10.20
N LEU A 251 -1.53 5.65 -10.55
CA LEU A 251 -2.86 5.59 -11.16
C LEU A 251 -3.92 5.46 -10.07
N TYR A 252 -4.95 6.32 -10.13
CA TYR A 252 -6.17 6.22 -9.32
C TYR A 252 -7.33 5.91 -10.22
N ILE A 253 -8.16 4.98 -9.76
CA ILE A 253 -9.33 4.57 -10.50
C ILE A 253 -10.56 4.60 -9.59
N TYR A 254 -11.55 5.42 -9.93
CA TYR A 254 -12.82 5.59 -9.21
C TYR A 254 -14.02 5.04 -10.01
N ILE A 255 -15.09 4.66 -9.29
CA ILE A 255 -16.41 4.23 -9.80
C ILE A 255 -17.43 5.35 -9.58
#